data_AF-A0A1L8CWW4-F1
#
_entry.id   AF-A0A1L8CWW4-F1
#
_cell.length_a   1.000
_cell.length_b   1.000
_cell.length_c   1.000
_cell.angle_alpha   90.00
_cell.angle_beta   90.00
_cell.angle_gamma   90.00
#
_symmetry.space_group_name_H-M   'P 1'
#
loop_
_entity.id
_entity.type
_entity.pdbx_description
1 polymer ?
#
loop_
_entity_poly.entity_id
_entity_poly.type
_entity_poly.pdbx_seq_one_letter_code
_entity_poly.pdbx_strand_id
1 'polypeptide(L)'
;MRGKLILIIISLLLLTGCKDGDKKEVLDNENINKQKQIESTTDYKTTEEKYLNDFKSFLPNSNVLYTKIVDLDNDKNLDLIILFEDKKTRKKSNIAFVGKRGIYAIDIAADKNNLVFKEPFQIKVIEVKGMIQGIEIPMINQKTNEQYNYNISLIASGSDQTFKIKAEKYNEKNN
;
A
#
# COMPACT_ATOMS: atom_id res chain seq x y z
N MET A 1 -37.86 -58.00 18.99
CA MET A 1 -36.79 -58.97 18.65
C MET A 1 -35.99 -58.40 17.47
N ARG A 2 -34.66 -58.35 17.60
CA ARG A 2 -33.64 -58.69 16.58
C ARG A 2 -33.96 -58.21 15.15
N GLY A 3 -33.28 -57.21 14.57
CA GLY A 3 -31.84 -57.14 14.35
C GLY A 3 -31.47 -57.70 12.97
N LYS A 4 -30.60 -56.97 12.25
CA LYS A 4 -29.88 -57.32 10.99
C LYS A 4 -30.72 -57.09 9.72
N LEU A 5 -30.48 -56.07 8.88
CA LEU A 5 -29.26 -55.66 8.16
C LEU A 5 -28.60 -56.83 7.41
N ILE A 6 -28.67 -56.78 6.07
CA ILE A 6 -27.60 -56.96 5.08
C ILE A 6 -28.29 -57.15 3.71
N LEU A 7 -28.19 -56.16 2.79
CA LEU A 7 -27.15 -56.05 1.74
C LEU A 7 -27.21 -57.27 0.80
N ILE A 8 -27.52 -57.11 -0.49
CA ILE A 8 -26.46 -57.05 -1.51
C ILE A 8 -27.05 -56.78 -2.91
N ILE A 9 -26.49 -55.74 -3.55
CA ILE A 9 -25.93 -55.69 -4.93
C ILE A 9 -26.94 -55.94 -6.06
N ILE A 10 -27.45 -54.86 -6.68
CA ILE A 10 -26.86 -54.20 -7.87
C ILE A 10 -26.65 -55.19 -9.03
N SER A 11 -27.69 -55.34 -9.84
CA SER A 11 -27.54 -55.32 -11.30
C SER A 11 -27.76 -53.85 -11.68
N LEU A 12 -26.76 -52.96 -11.81
CA LEU A 12 -25.72 -52.96 -12.85
C LEU A 12 -26.33 -53.46 -14.16
N LEU A 13 -26.54 -52.68 -15.20
CA LEU A 13 -26.28 -51.28 -15.51
C LEU A 13 -26.88 -51.14 -16.93
N LEU A 14 -27.20 -49.91 -17.33
CA LEU A 14 -27.44 -49.51 -18.72
C LEU A 14 -28.88 -49.78 -19.19
N LEU A 15 -29.64 -48.70 -19.32
CA LEU A 15 -29.74 -48.01 -20.61
C LEU A 15 -30.56 -46.73 -20.42
N THR A 16 -29.89 -45.59 -20.65
CA THR A 16 -30.44 -44.33 -21.18
C THR A 16 -31.57 -43.64 -20.39
N GLY A 17 -31.47 -42.39 -19.96
CA GLY A 17 -30.54 -41.31 -20.27
C GLY A 17 -30.58 -40.30 -19.14
N CYS A 18 -29.42 -39.74 -18.86
CA CYS A 18 -29.21 -38.78 -17.78
C CYS A 18 -29.93 -37.46 -18.06
N LYS A 19 -30.70 -37.08 -17.03
CA LYS A 19 -30.85 -35.75 -16.46
C LYS A 19 -31.66 -34.71 -17.23
N ASP A 20 -32.94 -34.68 -16.84
CA ASP A 20 -33.59 -33.49 -16.27
C ASP A 20 -32.60 -32.53 -15.58
N GLY A 21 -32.73 -31.21 -15.68
CA GLY A 21 -33.83 -30.47 -16.27
C GLY A 21 -33.60 -28.97 -16.11
N ASP A 22 -34.33 -28.22 -16.94
CA ASP A 22 -35.27 -27.17 -16.52
C ASP A 22 -34.79 -26.28 -15.35
N LYS A 23 -34.53 -24.98 -15.54
CA LYS A 23 -35.49 -24.00 -16.09
C LYS A 23 -34.88 -22.58 -16.08
N LYS A 24 -35.38 -21.79 -17.04
CA LYS A 24 -35.45 -20.32 -17.16
C LYS A 24 -34.27 -19.56 -17.79
N GLU A 25 -34.50 -19.24 -19.07
CA GLU A 25 -34.04 -18.05 -19.79
C GLU A 25 -34.18 -16.76 -18.96
N VAL A 26 -33.19 -15.87 -19.05
CA VAL A 26 -33.38 -14.42 -19.22
C VAL A 26 -32.15 -13.84 -19.95
N LEU A 27 -32.42 -13.42 -21.19
CA LEU A 27 -31.92 -12.28 -21.97
C LEU A 27 -30.42 -11.92 -22.05
N ASP A 28 -30.05 -11.75 -23.33
CA ASP A 28 -29.12 -10.78 -23.90
C ASP A 28 -27.64 -10.93 -23.54
N ASN A 29 -26.96 -11.69 -24.40
CA ASN A 29 -25.56 -11.49 -24.74
C ASN A 29 -25.38 -10.06 -25.32
N GLU A 30 -25.41 -9.05 -24.44
CA GLU A 30 -24.71 -7.81 -24.71
C GLU A 30 -23.23 -8.15 -24.85
N ASN A 31 -22.74 -7.92 -26.07
CA ASN A 31 -21.33 -7.80 -26.41
C ASN A 31 -20.68 -6.70 -25.55
N ILE A 32 -20.41 -6.99 -24.27
CA ILE A 32 -19.53 -6.17 -23.44
C ILE A 32 -18.14 -6.76 -23.62
N ASN A 33 -17.53 -6.32 -24.73
CA ASN A 33 -16.12 -5.99 -24.85
C ASN A 33 -15.24 -6.62 -23.75
N LYS A 34 -14.77 -7.85 -23.98
CA LYS A 34 -13.60 -8.43 -23.30
C LYS A 34 -12.37 -7.64 -23.70
N GLN A 35 -12.31 -6.38 -23.29
CA GLN A 35 -11.09 -5.61 -23.27
C GLN A 35 -10.27 -6.23 -22.15
N LYS A 36 -9.34 -7.10 -22.55
CA LYS A 36 -8.28 -7.68 -21.73
C LYS A 36 -7.86 -6.68 -20.64
N GLN A 37 -8.38 -6.84 -19.43
CA GLN A 37 -7.65 -6.50 -18.23
C GLN A 37 -6.50 -7.51 -18.21
N ILE A 38 -5.41 -7.15 -18.87
CA ILE A 38 -4.10 -7.58 -18.40
C ILE A 38 -3.99 -6.86 -17.06
N GLU A 39 -4.50 -7.49 -16.00
CA GLU A 39 -4.04 -7.23 -14.66
C GLU A 39 -2.54 -7.46 -14.72
N SER A 40 -1.79 -6.36 -14.84
CA SER A 40 -0.43 -6.32 -14.34
C SER A 40 -0.55 -6.70 -12.87
N THR A 41 -0.43 -7.99 -12.58
CA THR A 41 -0.24 -8.51 -11.23
C THR A 41 1.13 -8.02 -10.78
N THR A 42 1.22 -6.72 -10.49
CA THR A 42 2.38 -6.14 -9.84
C THR A 42 2.40 -6.77 -8.46
N ASP A 43 3.36 -7.66 -8.24
CA ASP A 43 3.53 -8.32 -6.97
C ASP A 43 4.05 -7.29 -5.96
N TYR A 44 3.10 -6.67 -5.26
CA TYR A 44 3.34 -5.65 -4.24
C TYR A 44 4.34 -6.12 -3.18
N LYS A 45 4.28 -7.41 -2.80
CA LYS A 45 5.13 -7.98 -1.76
C LYS A 45 6.58 -8.06 -2.24
N THR A 46 6.80 -8.55 -3.46
CA THR A 46 8.13 -8.61 -4.06
C THR A 46 8.73 -7.20 -4.26
N THR A 47 7.88 -6.21 -4.58
CA THR A 47 8.30 -4.82 -4.77
C THR A 47 8.71 -4.16 -3.44
N GLU A 48 7.91 -4.33 -2.39
CA GLU A 48 8.22 -3.83 -1.05
C GLU A 48 9.51 -4.43 -0.50
N GLU A 49 9.69 -5.75 -0.60
CA GLU A 49 10.90 -6.43 -0.15
C GLU A 49 12.16 -5.91 -0.85
N LYS A 50 12.09 -5.72 -2.17
CA LYS A 50 13.19 -5.13 -2.95
C LYS A 50 13.56 -3.74 -2.42
N TYR A 51 12.60 -2.82 -2.31
CA TYR A 51 12.88 -1.45 -1.89
C TYR A 51 13.31 -1.33 -0.43
N LEU A 52 12.80 -2.20 0.44
CA LEU A 52 13.28 -2.32 1.82
C LEU A 52 14.75 -2.74 1.88
N ASN A 53 15.18 -3.65 1.01
CA ASN A 53 16.58 -4.07 0.93
C ASN A 53 17.47 -2.94 0.41
N ASP A 54 17.05 -2.22 -0.63
CA ASP A 54 17.75 -1.04 -1.14
C ASP A 54 17.93 0.01 -0.03
N PHE A 55 16.86 0.33 0.70
CA PHE A 55 16.91 1.23 1.85
C PHE A 55 17.87 0.76 2.95
N LYS A 56 17.81 -0.52 3.34
CA LYS A 56 18.69 -1.07 4.39
C LYS A 56 20.15 -1.11 3.98
N SER A 57 20.45 -1.26 2.68
CA SER A 57 21.82 -1.18 2.17
C SER A 57 22.40 0.23 2.33
N PHE A 58 21.56 1.27 2.15
CA PHE A 58 21.96 2.66 2.29
C PHE A 58 21.98 3.14 3.75
N LEU A 59 21.00 2.73 4.55
CA LEU A 59 20.85 3.07 5.97
C LEU A 59 20.78 1.81 6.86
N PRO A 60 21.89 1.09 7.05
CA PRO A 60 21.92 -0.18 7.80
C PRO A 60 21.62 0.00 9.30
N ASN A 61 21.85 1.19 9.83
CA ASN A 61 21.61 1.53 11.24
C ASN A 61 20.19 2.07 11.51
N SER A 62 19.25 1.83 10.62
CA SER A 62 17.84 2.20 10.81
C SER A 62 17.02 1.07 11.46
N ASN A 63 15.91 1.44 12.08
CA ASN A 63 14.84 0.54 12.50
C ASN A 63 13.54 0.97 11.79
N VAL A 64 13.01 0.12 10.91
CA VAL A 64 11.78 0.43 10.17
C VAL A 64 10.59 0.36 11.13
N LEU A 65 9.79 1.42 11.15
CA LEU A 65 8.60 1.55 12.01
C LEU A 65 7.32 1.24 11.23
N TYR A 66 7.24 1.71 9.99
CA TYR A 66 6.07 1.55 9.13
C TYR A 66 6.45 1.73 7.67
N THR A 67 5.73 1.05 6.78
CA THR A 67 5.87 1.17 5.33
C THR A 67 4.52 1.38 4.68
N LYS A 68 4.51 2.08 3.55
CA LYS A 68 3.33 2.16 2.67
C LYS A 68 3.76 2.28 1.22
N ILE A 69 3.13 1.45 0.38
CA ILE A 69 3.26 1.56 -1.07
C ILE A 69 2.31 2.65 -1.58
N VAL A 70 2.80 3.50 -2.45
CA VAL A 70 2.03 4.55 -3.13
C VAL A 70 2.45 4.60 -4.61
N ASP A 71 1.53 4.96 -5.50
CA ASP A 71 1.80 5.25 -6.92
C ASP A 71 1.67 6.76 -7.10
N LEU A 72 2.75 7.51 -6.81
CA LEU A 72 2.66 8.95 -6.58
C LEU A 72 2.39 9.73 -7.88
N ASP A 73 2.94 9.29 -9.00
CA ASP A 73 2.81 9.93 -10.31
C ASP A 73 1.74 9.27 -11.20
N ASN A 74 1.01 8.27 -10.67
CA ASN A 74 -0.04 7.52 -11.37
C ASN A 74 0.49 6.91 -12.68
N ASP A 75 1.77 6.54 -12.70
CA ASP A 75 2.45 5.95 -13.86
C ASP A 75 2.59 4.43 -13.74
N LYS A 76 2.01 3.85 -12.68
CA LYS A 76 2.06 2.43 -12.29
C LYS A 76 3.41 1.98 -11.75
N ASN A 77 4.36 2.89 -11.52
CA ASN A 77 5.53 2.60 -10.72
C ASN A 77 5.16 2.75 -9.24
N LEU A 78 5.27 1.64 -8.52
CA LEU A 78 5.07 1.64 -7.10
C LEU A 78 6.30 2.26 -6.42
N ASP A 79 6.06 3.16 -5.49
CA ASP A 79 7.06 3.73 -4.59
C ASP A 79 6.75 3.31 -3.15
N LEU A 80 7.80 3.21 -2.34
CA LEU A 80 7.74 2.83 -0.94
C LEU A 80 8.09 4.03 -0.06
N ILE A 81 7.13 4.45 0.76
CA ILE A 81 7.37 5.36 1.88
C ILE A 81 7.77 4.52 3.08
N ILE A 82 8.88 4.89 3.72
CA ILE A 82 9.42 4.21 4.90
C ILE A 82 9.49 5.23 6.03
N LEU A 83 8.76 4.97 7.12
CA LEU A 83 8.93 5.65 8.39
C LEU A 83 9.93 4.88 9.23
N PHE A 84 10.99 5.53 9.71
CA PHE A 84 12.05 4.83 10.42
C PHE A 84 12.63 5.60 11.61
N GLU A 85 13.20 4.84 12.53
CA GLU A 85 14.02 5.32 13.62
C GLU A 85 15.50 5.20 13.24
N ASP A 86 16.27 6.27 13.38
CA ASP A 86 17.73 6.16 13.34
C ASP A 86 18.21 5.61 14.69
N LYS A 87 18.85 4.43 14.71
CA LYS A 87 19.30 3.80 15.96
C LYS A 87 20.37 4.62 16.68
N LYS A 88 21.17 5.42 15.96
CA LYS A 88 22.23 6.21 16.56
C LYS A 88 21.66 7.38 17.37
N THR A 89 20.70 8.09 16.80
CA THR A 89 20.08 9.27 17.44
C THR A 89 18.77 8.96 18.17
N ARG A 90 18.23 7.75 18.01
CA ARG A 90 16.92 7.29 18.53
C ARG A 90 15.75 8.13 18.03
N LYS A 91 15.94 8.91 16.97
CA LYS A 91 14.91 9.81 16.42
C LYS A 91 13.92 9.01 15.59
N LYS A 92 12.63 9.15 15.91
CA LYS A 92 11.51 8.44 15.28
C LYS A 92 10.67 9.35 14.35
N SER A 93 11.31 10.28 13.66
CA SER A 93 10.65 11.24 12.77
C SER A 93 11.32 11.32 11.40
N ASN A 94 12.06 10.27 11.02
CA ASN A 94 12.75 10.19 9.73
C ASN A 94 11.90 9.47 8.69
N ILE A 95 11.97 9.96 7.46
CA ILE A 95 11.22 9.41 6.33
C ILE A 95 12.18 9.16 5.18
N ALA A 96 12.01 8.03 4.51
CA ALA A 96 12.58 7.78 3.20
C ALA A 96 11.47 7.53 2.18
N PHE A 97 11.71 8.00 0.96
CA PHE A 97 10.87 7.74 -0.20
C PHE A 97 11.72 7.02 -1.25
N VAL A 98 11.37 5.77 -1.53
CA VAL A 98 12.18 4.84 -2.34
C VAL A 98 11.35 4.37 -3.52
N GLY A 99 11.89 4.48 -4.72
CA GLY A 99 11.23 4.00 -5.93
C GLY A 99 12.14 3.18 -6.81
N LYS A 100 11.72 2.96 -8.05
CA LYS A 100 12.42 2.11 -9.03
C LYS A 100 13.90 2.45 -9.23
N ARG A 101 14.29 3.73 -9.18
CA ARG A 101 15.68 4.15 -9.40
C ARG A 101 16.50 4.30 -8.10
N GLY A 102 15.95 3.86 -6.97
CA GLY A 102 16.59 3.96 -5.67
C GLY A 102 15.89 4.98 -4.77
N ILE A 103 16.65 5.65 -3.90
CA ILE A 103 16.07 6.56 -2.91
C ILE A 103 15.89 7.95 -3.52
N TYR A 104 14.65 8.39 -3.67
CA TYR A 104 14.31 9.69 -4.25
C TYR A 104 14.45 10.84 -3.26
N ALA A 105 14.12 10.59 -1.99
CA ALA A 105 14.28 11.59 -0.95
C ALA A 105 14.40 10.95 0.44
N ILE A 106 15.20 11.57 1.31
CA ILE A 106 15.30 11.23 2.73
C ILE A 106 15.29 12.54 3.51
N ASP A 107 14.46 12.62 4.54
CA ASP A 107 14.69 13.58 5.62
C ASP A 107 15.12 12.85 6.88
N ILE A 108 16.38 13.09 7.24
CA ILE A 108 16.93 12.70 8.53
C ILE A 108 16.75 13.91 9.43
N ALA A 109 15.82 13.82 10.36
CA ALA A 109 15.33 14.90 11.20
C ALA A 109 16.35 15.30 12.30
N ALA A 110 17.57 15.65 11.90
CA ALA A 110 18.69 15.95 12.79
C ALA A 110 18.43 17.12 13.76
N ASP A 111 17.55 18.06 13.40
CA ASP A 111 17.25 19.26 14.21
C ASP A 111 15.86 19.26 14.86
N LYS A 112 15.01 18.28 14.55
CA LYS A 112 13.61 18.21 15.03
C LYS A 112 13.52 17.52 16.39
N ASN A 113 14.12 18.14 17.41
CA ASN A 113 14.12 17.57 18.75
C ASN A 113 12.69 17.46 19.30
N ASN A 114 12.35 16.29 19.86
CA ASN A 114 11.04 15.93 20.41
C ASN A 114 9.90 15.67 19.42
N LEU A 115 10.10 15.82 18.10
CA LEU A 115 9.11 15.41 17.12
C LEU A 115 9.20 13.91 16.85
N VAL A 116 8.06 13.21 16.95
CA VAL A 116 7.91 11.78 16.61
C VAL A 116 6.65 11.58 15.77
N PHE A 117 6.58 10.49 15.01
CA PHE A 117 5.34 10.10 14.35
C PHE A 117 4.23 9.83 15.38
N LYS A 118 3.01 10.27 15.08
CA LYS A 118 1.84 10.01 15.91
C LYS A 118 1.37 8.57 15.68
N GLU A 119 1.16 7.83 16.76
CA GLU A 119 0.59 6.48 16.71
C GLU A 119 -0.95 6.52 16.77
N PRO A 120 -1.67 5.58 16.11
CA PRO A 120 -1.14 4.58 15.18
C PRO A 120 -0.58 5.23 13.90
N PHE A 121 0.47 4.62 13.32
CA PHE A 121 1.10 5.17 12.11
C PHE A 121 0.08 5.26 10.97
N GLN A 122 -0.08 6.46 10.43
CA GLN A 122 -0.99 6.75 9.33
C GLN A 122 -0.27 7.61 8.30
N ILE A 123 -0.49 7.29 7.03
CA ILE A 123 0.00 8.08 5.89
C ILE A 123 -1.22 8.43 5.05
N LYS A 124 -1.55 9.72 5.01
CA LYS A 124 -2.66 10.27 4.23
C LYS A 124 -2.15 10.73 2.88
N VAL A 125 -2.87 10.38 1.82
CA VAL A 125 -2.57 10.81 0.46
C VAL A 125 -3.58 11.90 0.10
N ILE A 126 -3.09 13.04 -0.38
CA ILE A 126 -3.93 14.15 -0.86
C ILE A 126 -4.06 13.99 -2.36
N GLU A 127 -5.28 13.70 -2.82
CA GLU A 127 -5.60 13.55 -4.24
C GLU A 127 -6.49 14.68 -4.71
N VAL A 128 -6.16 15.27 -5.86
CA VAL A 128 -6.98 16.27 -6.55
C VAL A 128 -7.15 15.82 -7.99
N LYS A 129 -8.40 15.61 -8.40
CA LYS A 129 -8.77 15.17 -9.77
C LYS A 129 -8.03 13.88 -10.20
N GLY A 130 -7.84 12.94 -9.28
CA GLY A 130 -7.19 11.65 -9.55
C GLY A 130 -5.65 11.71 -9.65
N MET A 131 -5.03 12.83 -9.25
CA MET A 131 -3.59 12.98 -9.16
C MET A 131 -3.18 13.23 -7.70
N ILE A 132 -2.14 12.54 -7.24
CA ILE A 132 -1.59 12.77 -5.90
C ILE A 132 -0.83 14.09 -5.92
N GLN A 133 -1.30 15.04 -5.12
CA GLN A 133 -0.69 16.37 -4.94
C GLN A 133 0.24 16.42 -3.73
N GLY A 134 0.07 15.49 -2.80
CA GLY A 134 0.98 15.36 -1.66
C GLY A 134 0.63 14.21 -0.73
N ILE A 135 1.50 14.02 0.25
CA ILE A 135 1.35 13.03 1.32
C ILE A 135 1.50 13.74 2.66
N GLU A 136 0.59 13.47 3.59
CA GLU A 136 0.70 13.93 4.97
C GLU A 136 0.97 12.77 5.92
N ILE A 137 1.94 12.95 6.81
CA ILE A 137 2.29 11.99 7.86
C ILE A 137 2.18 12.71 9.22
N PRO A 138 1.20 12.35 10.06
CA PRO A 138 1.01 13.02 11.34
C PRO A 138 2.18 12.81 12.29
N MET A 139 2.58 13.88 12.96
CA MET A 139 3.61 13.92 13.98
C MET A 139 3.12 14.66 15.22
N ILE A 140 3.74 14.36 16.36
CA ILE A 140 3.52 15.03 17.62
C ILE A 140 4.84 15.49 18.21
N ASN A 141 4.84 16.69 18.80
CA ASN A 141 5.91 17.12 19.68
C ASN A 141 5.69 16.48 21.06
N GLN A 142 6.53 15.52 21.45
CA GLN A 142 6.41 14.79 22.72
C GLN A 142 6.51 15.69 23.95
N LYS A 143 7.09 16.89 23.84
CA LYS A 143 7.22 17.83 24.95
C LYS A 143 5.98 18.73 25.08
N THR A 144 5.40 19.18 23.96
CA THR A 144 4.31 20.18 23.97
C THR A 144 2.95 19.61 23.60
N ASN A 145 2.88 18.36 23.12
CA ASN A 145 1.72 17.71 22.51
C ASN A 145 1.13 18.44 21.30
N GLU A 146 1.87 19.39 20.72
CA GLU A 146 1.47 20.07 19.50
C GLU A 146 1.55 19.11 18.31
N GLN A 147 0.57 19.23 17.40
CA GLN A 147 0.46 18.40 16.20
C GLN A 147 1.14 19.07 15.01
N TYR A 148 1.80 18.24 14.21
CA TYR A 148 2.49 18.62 12.98
C TYR A 148 2.15 17.62 11.89
N ASN A 149 2.27 18.03 10.63
CA ASN A 149 2.26 17.14 9.50
C ASN A 149 3.62 17.16 8.81
N TYR A 150 4.08 15.97 8.46
CA TYR A 150 5.11 15.83 7.47
C TYR A 150 4.46 15.86 6.08
N ASN A 151 4.81 16.84 5.26
CA ASN A 151 4.31 17.01 3.91
C ASN A 151 5.38 16.57 2.89
N ILE A 152 5.02 15.63 2.02
CA ILE A 152 5.80 15.26 0.83
C ILE A 152 5.04 15.75 -0.40
N SER A 153 5.66 16.60 -1.22
CA SER A 153 5.03 17.16 -2.41
C SER A 153 5.98 17.11 -3.59
N LEU A 154 5.45 16.83 -4.79
CA LEU A 154 6.20 16.92 -6.04
C LEU A 154 6.52 18.40 -6.33
N ILE A 155 7.80 18.70 -6.59
CA ILE A 155 8.24 20.06 -6.97
C ILE A 155 8.33 20.20 -8.50
N ALA A 156 8.75 19.14 -9.18
CA ALA A 156 8.93 19.12 -10.63
C ALA A 156 8.54 17.76 -11.20
N SER A 157 7.79 17.77 -12.31
CA SER A 157 7.38 16.57 -13.08
C SER A 157 8.26 16.40 -14.32
N GLY A 158 8.59 15.16 -14.71
CA GLY A 158 9.38 14.86 -15.90
C GLY A 158 10.34 13.68 -15.70
N SER A 159 11.48 13.67 -16.39
CA SER A 159 12.51 12.62 -16.26
C SER A 159 13.22 12.61 -14.90
N ASP A 160 13.24 13.77 -14.23
CA ASP A 160 13.93 14.04 -12.97
C ASP A 160 12.95 14.55 -11.92
N GLN A 161 12.00 13.69 -11.53
CA GLN A 161 11.05 14.00 -10.47
C GLN A 161 11.80 14.36 -9.19
N THR A 162 11.49 15.55 -8.65
CA THR A 162 12.10 16.04 -7.41
C THR A 162 11.01 16.24 -6.36
N PHE A 163 11.23 15.71 -5.17
CA PHE A 163 10.29 15.78 -4.05
C PHE A 163 10.78 16.72 -2.97
N LYS A 164 9.86 17.50 -2.40
CA LYS A 164 10.10 18.24 -1.16
C LYS A 164 9.52 17.48 0.00
N ILE A 165 10.29 17.41 1.08
CA ILE A 165 9.92 16.79 2.33
C ILE A 165 10.03 17.92 3.39
N LYS A 166 8.89 18.39 3.95
CA LYS A 166 8.83 19.47 4.96
C LYS A 166 7.89 19.13 6.12
N ALA A 167 8.29 19.47 7.35
CA ALA A 167 7.43 19.39 8.53
C ALA A 167 6.78 20.76 8.83
N GLU A 168 5.46 20.78 9.03
CA GLU A 168 4.68 22.01 9.26
C GLU A 168 3.71 21.81 10.43
N LYS A 169 3.45 22.88 11.20
CA LYS A 169 2.49 22.84 12.31
C LYS A 169 1.10 22.62 11.73
N TYR A 170 0.34 21.68 12.31
CA TYR A 170 -1.03 21.43 11.88
C TYR A 170 -1.90 22.64 12.23
N ASN A 171 -2.54 23.24 11.22
CA ASN A 171 -3.50 24.33 11.38
C ASN A 171 -4.88 23.83 10.94
N GLU A 172 -5.81 23.68 11.88
CA GLU A 172 -7.19 23.24 11.60
C GLU A 172 -7.98 24.17 10.67
N LYS A 173 -7.50 25.40 10.42
CA LYS A 173 -8.29 26.46 9.78
C LYS A 173 -8.45 26.35 8.26
N ASN A 174 -7.91 25.32 7.60
CA ASN A 174 -7.89 25.22 6.13
C ASN A 174 -8.55 23.94 5.55
N ASN A 175 -9.37 23.23 6.31
CA ASN A 175 -10.20 22.13 5.77
C ASN A 175 -11.67 22.55 5.68
#